data_AF-A0A368EZ39-F1
#
_entry.id   AF-A0A368EZ39-F1
#
_cell.length_a   1.000
_cell.length_b   1.000
_cell.length_c   1.000
_cell.angle_alpha   90.00
_cell.angle_beta   90.00
_cell.angle_gamma   90.00
#
_symmetry.space_group_name_H-M   'P 1'
#
loop_
_entity.id
_entity.type
_entity.pdbx_description
1 polymer ?
#
loop_
_entity_poly.entity_id
_entity_poly.type
_entity_poly.pdbx_seq_one_letter_code
_entity_poly.pdbx_strand_id
1 'polypeptide(L)'
;VFRLFDYADCPEDGTVLPGAHSIERFLIEEELNWIVDFNAADRKICAEELTNYARGANVPIAYMILEVLFSQLFRLPHPPQPTGFYGPLLLDLCRLQSSTMPQVLAQASELLYQRAGTMQPLCLDRFVDWFSFHLSNFGFRWSWNDWKDCLTADRWDAKKIFAREVIERCRRLSYYGQLKEFLPKSFAPMIPPPPDVICKFDDEEQPGHEAAAKFMSMIMARADDNAIMGEMRDEDGRYDP
;
A
#
# COMPACT_ATOMS: atom_id res chain seq x y z
N VAL A 1 19.48 -4.75 -11.52
CA VAL A 1 18.73 -3.84 -12.40
C VAL A 1 17.26 -4.27 -12.35
N PHE A 2 16.34 -3.37 -12.03
CA PHE A 2 14.90 -3.66 -11.99
C PHE A 2 14.34 -3.67 -13.41
N ARG A 3 13.52 -4.66 -13.75
CA ARG A 3 12.85 -4.80 -15.04
C ARG A 3 11.46 -5.36 -14.82
N LEU A 4 10.46 -4.66 -15.34
CA LEU A 4 9.05 -5.02 -15.29
C LEU A 4 8.52 -5.29 -16.70
N PHE A 5 8.84 -4.40 -17.65
CA PHE A 5 8.26 -4.38 -18.99
C PHE A 5 9.20 -4.85 -20.10
N ASP A 6 8.62 -5.52 -21.09
CA ASP A 6 9.21 -5.75 -22.39
C ASP A 6 8.33 -5.19 -23.53
N TYR A 7 8.70 -5.46 -24.79
CA TYR A 7 8.00 -4.92 -25.96
C TYR A 7 6.59 -5.49 -26.14
N ALA A 8 6.30 -6.70 -25.62
CA ALA A 8 5.00 -7.34 -25.72
C ALA A 8 3.97 -6.72 -24.74
N ASP A 9 4.45 -6.00 -23.73
CA ASP A 9 3.62 -5.25 -22.81
C ASP A 9 3.10 -3.93 -23.42
N CYS A 10 3.73 -3.42 -24.48
CA CYS A 10 3.40 -2.12 -25.07
C CYS A 10 2.38 -2.23 -26.22
N PRO A 11 1.59 -1.18 -26.50
CA PRO A 11 0.70 -1.16 -27.65
C PRO A 11 1.47 -1.23 -28.97
N GLU A 12 0.87 -1.83 -30.00
CA GLU A 12 1.43 -1.86 -31.36
C GLU A 12 1.17 -0.53 -32.11
N ASP A 13 1.62 0.59 -31.55
CA ASP A 13 1.35 1.94 -32.07
C ASP A 13 2.47 2.52 -32.97
N GLY A 14 3.44 1.68 -33.35
CA GLY A 14 4.56 2.04 -34.21
C GLY A 14 5.81 2.49 -33.45
N THR A 15 5.76 2.64 -32.13
CA THR A 15 6.94 2.78 -31.29
C THR A 15 7.30 1.45 -30.61
N VAL A 16 8.59 1.16 -30.45
CA VAL A 16 9.05 -0.10 -29.84
C VAL A 16 9.82 0.21 -28.58
N LEU A 17 9.49 -0.48 -27.49
CA LEU A 17 10.24 -0.37 -26.24
C LEU A 17 11.69 -0.87 -26.45
N PRO A 18 12.71 -0.05 -26.18
CA PRO A 18 14.09 -0.48 -26.29
C PRO A 18 14.36 -1.71 -25.41
N GLY A 19 15.03 -2.71 -25.97
CA GLY A 19 15.27 -3.99 -25.29
C GLY A 19 16.10 -3.82 -24.00
N ALA A 20 15.92 -4.72 -23.04
CA ALA A 20 16.55 -4.61 -21.72
C ALA A 20 18.10 -4.55 -21.72
N HIS A 21 18.73 -5.02 -22.81
CA HIS A 21 20.18 -5.02 -23.03
C HIS A 21 20.66 -3.94 -24.00
N SER A 22 19.79 -3.03 -24.44
CA SER A 22 20.15 -1.95 -25.37
C SER A 22 20.72 -0.74 -24.60
N ILE A 23 21.61 0.01 -25.24
CA ILE A 23 22.18 1.22 -24.63
C ILE A 23 21.14 2.34 -24.53
N GLU A 24 20.19 2.38 -25.47
CA GLU A 24 19.07 3.32 -25.47
C GLU A 24 18.21 3.11 -24.21
N ARG A 25 17.92 1.85 -23.85
CA ARG A 25 17.18 1.54 -22.61
C ARG A 25 17.90 2.07 -21.39
N PHE A 26 19.22 1.88 -21.32
CA PHE A 26 20.05 2.39 -20.23
C PHE A 26 20.05 3.93 -20.18
N LEU A 27 20.32 4.61 -21.30
CA LEU A 27 20.42 6.07 -21.35
C LEU A 27 19.09 6.75 -20.96
N ILE A 28 17.97 6.26 -21.48
CA ILE A 28 16.65 6.82 -21.17
C ILE A 28 16.33 6.62 -19.68
N GLU A 29 16.61 5.43 -19.13
CA GLU A 29 16.41 5.18 -17.69
C GLU A 29 17.27 6.11 -16.82
N GLU A 30 18.52 6.35 -17.18
CA GLU A 30 19.41 7.26 -16.44
C GLU A 30 18.91 8.72 -16.51
N GLU A 31 18.47 9.17 -17.69
CA GLU A 31 17.88 10.51 -17.84
C GLU A 31 16.61 10.68 -17.00
N LEU A 32 15.73 9.68 -17.01
CA LEU A 32 14.52 9.67 -16.18
C LEU A 32 14.86 9.64 -14.67
N ASN A 33 15.85 8.84 -14.24
CA ASN A 33 16.31 8.85 -12.85
C ASN A 33 16.83 10.24 -12.47
N TRP A 34 17.60 10.90 -13.35
CA TRP A 34 18.12 12.24 -13.09
C TRP A 34 17.00 13.27 -12.97
N ILE A 35 15.98 13.23 -13.84
CA ILE A 35 14.81 14.10 -13.74
C ILE A 35 14.10 13.91 -12.39
N VAL A 36 13.89 12.67 -11.96
CA VAL A 36 13.23 12.36 -10.68
C VAL A 36 14.06 12.88 -9.51
N ASP A 37 15.36 12.59 -9.48
CA ASP A 37 16.22 12.97 -8.37
C ASP A 37 16.45 14.48 -8.28
N PHE A 38 16.58 15.16 -9.42
CA PHE A 38 16.73 16.62 -9.49
C PHE A 38 15.49 17.37 -9.00
N ASN A 39 14.29 16.84 -9.27
CA ASN A 39 13.02 17.48 -8.96
C ASN A 39 12.31 16.88 -7.73
N ALA A 40 12.98 16.05 -6.93
CA ALA A 40 12.36 15.32 -5.82
C ALA A 40 11.75 16.22 -4.73
N ALA A 41 12.23 17.46 -4.61
CA ALA A 41 11.69 18.44 -3.67
C ALA A 41 10.31 18.99 -4.08
N ASP A 42 9.97 18.97 -5.37
CA ASP A 42 8.67 19.41 -5.88
C ASP A 42 8.11 18.39 -6.88
N ARG A 43 7.23 17.52 -6.38
CA ARG A 43 6.60 16.47 -7.18
C ARG A 43 5.81 17.00 -8.39
N LYS A 44 5.29 18.24 -8.35
CA LYS A 44 4.50 18.79 -9.47
C LYS A 44 5.43 19.15 -10.61
N ILE A 45 6.53 19.84 -10.31
CA ILE A 45 7.60 20.12 -11.27
C ILE A 45 8.17 18.80 -11.81
N CYS A 46 8.42 17.82 -10.94
CA CYS A 46 8.87 16.49 -11.36
C CYS A 46 7.90 15.83 -12.36
N ALA A 47 6.59 15.87 -12.10
CA ALA A 47 5.59 15.31 -13.01
C ALA A 47 5.54 16.06 -14.35
N GLU A 48 5.66 17.38 -14.33
CA GLU A 48 5.71 18.23 -15.52
C GLU A 48 6.96 17.94 -16.36
N GLU A 49 8.13 17.84 -15.76
CA GLU A 49 9.39 17.54 -16.45
C GLU A 49 9.41 16.15 -17.07
N LEU A 50 8.93 15.12 -16.35
CA LEU A 50 8.75 13.77 -16.91
C LEU A 50 7.77 13.79 -18.11
N THR A 51 6.70 14.57 -18.02
CA THR A 51 5.73 14.73 -19.11
C THR A 51 6.32 15.50 -20.29
N ASN A 52 7.17 16.50 -20.04
CA ASN A 52 7.86 17.27 -21.09
C ASN A 52 8.87 16.39 -21.82
N TYR A 53 9.66 15.59 -21.09
CA TYR A 53 10.56 14.60 -21.67
C TYR A 53 9.81 13.61 -22.57
N ALA A 54 8.63 13.16 -22.13
CA ALA A 54 7.78 12.25 -22.90
C ALA A 54 7.34 12.77 -24.26
N ARG A 55 7.19 14.09 -24.45
CA ARG A 55 6.76 14.68 -25.74
C ARG A 55 7.80 14.55 -26.85
N GLY A 56 9.08 14.45 -26.50
CA GLY A 56 10.18 14.31 -27.47
C GLY A 56 10.58 12.85 -27.73
N ALA A 57 10.02 11.90 -26.98
CA ALA A 57 10.44 10.50 -27.01
C ALA A 57 9.74 9.72 -28.12
N ASN A 58 10.51 8.95 -28.91
CA ASN A 58 9.99 8.03 -29.91
C ASN A 58 9.95 6.57 -29.41
N VAL A 59 9.55 6.39 -28.17
CA VAL A 59 9.44 5.12 -27.47
C VAL A 59 8.19 5.12 -26.59
N PRO A 60 7.72 3.95 -26.09
CA PRO A 60 6.66 3.84 -25.09
C PRO A 60 7.05 4.45 -23.72
N ILE A 61 7.22 5.76 -23.68
CA ILE A 61 7.89 6.46 -22.57
C ILE A 61 7.11 6.41 -21.26
N ALA A 62 5.77 6.31 -21.31
CA ALA A 62 4.96 6.13 -20.10
C ALA A 62 5.31 4.83 -19.35
N TYR A 63 5.62 3.74 -20.10
CA TYR A 63 6.07 2.47 -19.52
C TYR A 63 7.43 2.63 -18.85
N MET A 64 8.36 3.35 -19.50
CA MET A 64 9.70 3.59 -18.96
C MET A 64 9.68 4.50 -17.73
N ILE A 65 8.89 5.58 -17.75
CA ILE A 65 8.67 6.47 -16.58
C ILE A 65 8.18 5.63 -15.42
N LEU A 66 7.13 4.83 -15.64
CA LEU A 66 6.56 4.02 -14.57
C LEU A 66 7.54 2.97 -14.03
N GLU A 67 8.28 2.31 -14.91
CA GLU A 67 9.28 1.33 -14.52
C GLU A 67 10.44 1.96 -13.73
N VAL A 68 10.88 3.17 -14.08
CA VAL A 68 11.88 3.92 -13.31
C VAL A 68 11.35 4.27 -11.93
N LEU A 69 10.11 4.74 -11.81
CA LEU A 69 9.51 5.06 -10.51
C LEU A 69 9.38 3.82 -9.62
N PHE A 70 8.95 2.68 -10.17
CA PHE A 70 8.92 1.42 -9.42
C PHE A 70 10.31 0.87 -9.12
N SER A 71 11.27 1.01 -10.04
CA SER A 71 12.67 0.65 -9.83
C SER A 71 13.25 1.40 -8.63
N GLN A 72 12.95 2.70 -8.49
CA GLN A 72 13.35 3.47 -7.34
C GLN A 72 12.59 3.07 -6.06
N LEU A 73 11.26 2.95 -6.11
CA LEU A 73 10.44 2.55 -4.95
C LEU A 73 10.86 1.18 -4.39
N PHE A 74 11.18 0.22 -5.26
CA PHE A 74 11.60 -1.13 -4.87
C PHE A 74 13.12 -1.29 -4.75
N ARG A 75 13.90 -0.20 -4.81
CA ARG A 75 15.36 -0.25 -4.66
C ARG A 75 15.76 -0.76 -3.28
N LEU A 76 16.67 -1.72 -3.24
CA LEU A 76 17.26 -2.26 -2.02
C LEU A 76 18.65 -1.63 -1.79
N PRO A 77 19.05 -1.34 -0.53
CA PRO A 77 18.27 -1.52 0.69
C PRO A 77 17.17 -0.46 0.87
N HIS A 78 17.37 0.76 0.33
CA HIS A 78 16.44 1.87 0.47
C HIS A 78 16.17 2.55 -0.88
N PRO A 79 14.95 3.10 -1.09
CA PRO A 79 14.67 3.98 -2.21
C PRO A 79 15.52 5.24 -2.15
N PRO A 80 15.86 5.86 -3.30
CA PRO A 80 16.60 7.12 -3.32
C PRO A 80 15.78 8.30 -2.78
N GLN A 81 14.44 8.28 -2.96
CA GLN A 81 13.52 9.28 -2.41
C GLN A 81 12.62 8.67 -1.33
N PRO A 82 12.06 9.45 -0.40
CA PRO A 82 11.11 8.95 0.59
C PRO A 82 9.94 8.19 -0.07
N THR A 83 9.50 7.06 0.49
CA THR A 83 8.42 6.24 -0.12
C THR A 83 7.13 7.03 -0.36
N GLY A 84 6.83 8.00 0.51
CA GLY A 84 5.69 8.91 0.38
C GLY A 84 5.76 9.90 -0.78
N PHE A 85 6.87 9.97 -1.53
CA PHE A 85 7.02 10.79 -2.73
C PHE A 85 6.35 10.14 -3.96
N TYR A 86 6.57 8.84 -4.16
CA TYR A 86 6.20 8.13 -5.40
C TYR A 86 4.69 8.06 -5.62
N GLY A 87 3.90 7.82 -4.56
CA GLY A 87 2.44 7.76 -4.64
C GLY A 87 1.84 9.05 -5.20
N PRO A 88 2.03 10.21 -4.53
CA PRO A 88 1.58 11.51 -5.04
C PRO A 88 2.10 11.86 -6.44
N LEU A 89 3.37 11.56 -6.76
CA LEU A 89 3.92 11.79 -8.09
C LEU A 89 3.15 11.01 -9.17
N LEU A 90 2.86 9.73 -8.91
CA LEU A 90 2.06 8.90 -9.84
C LEU A 90 0.62 9.42 -9.99
N LEU A 91 0.03 10.01 -8.94
CA LEU A 91 -1.27 10.69 -9.05
C LEU A 91 -1.19 11.90 -9.98
N ASP A 92 -0.14 12.72 -9.84
CA ASP A 92 0.07 13.90 -10.69
C ASP A 92 0.29 13.49 -12.15
N LEU A 93 1.07 12.43 -12.41
CA LEU A 93 1.23 11.86 -13.76
C LEU A 93 -0.09 11.31 -14.33
N CYS A 94 -0.93 10.65 -13.52
CA CYS A 94 -2.26 10.22 -13.96
C CYS A 94 -3.16 11.39 -14.37
N ARG A 95 -3.00 12.57 -13.76
CA ARG A 95 -3.75 13.78 -14.13
C ARG A 95 -3.22 14.39 -15.43
N LEU A 96 -1.89 14.49 -15.57
CA LEU A 96 -1.25 15.08 -16.73
C LEU A 96 -1.37 14.20 -17.99
N GLN A 97 -1.40 12.88 -17.83
CA GLN A 97 -1.45 11.88 -18.90
C GLN A 97 -2.67 10.94 -18.75
N SER A 98 -3.86 11.53 -18.60
CA SER A 98 -5.10 10.83 -18.25
C SER A 98 -5.56 9.74 -19.23
N SER A 99 -5.14 9.81 -20.48
CA SER A 99 -5.44 8.79 -21.50
C SER A 99 -4.57 7.53 -21.40
N THR A 100 -3.38 7.65 -20.83
CA THR A 100 -2.31 6.64 -20.99
C THR A 100 -1.81 6.13 -19.64
N MET A 101 -1.39 7.03 -18.74
CA MET A 101 -0.73 6.64 -17.49
C MET A 101 -1.60 5.73 -16.60
N PRO A 102 -2.92 5.96 -16.44
CA PRO A 102 -3.76 5.04 -15.65
C PRO A 102 -3.81 3.60 -16.20
N GLN A 103 -3.78 3.43 -17.52
CA GLN A 103 -3.81 2.11 -18.17
C GLN A 103 -2.50 1.36 -17.93
N VAL A 104 -1.37 2.04 -18.15
CA VAL A 104 -0.03 1.49 -17.92
C VAL A 104 0.15 1.14 -16.43
N LEU A 105 -0.39 1.96 -15.53
CA LEU A 105 -0.33 1.73 -14.08
C LEU A 105 -1.16 0.52 -13.64
N ALA A 106 -2.34 0.33 -14.21
CA ALA A 106 -3.17 -0.85 -13.95
C ALA A 106 -2.46 -2.13 -14.43
N GLN A 107 -1.89 -2.11 -15.64
CA GLN A 107 -1.11 -3.23 -16.17
C GLN A 107 0.13 -3.54 -15.31
N ALA A 108 0.87 -2.53 -14.87
CA ALA A 108 2.02 -2.71 -13.98
C ALA A 108 1.62 -3.34 -12.65
N SER A 109 0.50 -2.88 -12.07
CA SER A 109 -0.03 -3.42 -10.80
C SER A 109 -0.39 -4.89 -10.94
N GLU A 110 -0.99 -5.28 -12.07
CA GLU A 110 -1.29 -6.67 -12.39
C GLU A 110 0.00 -7.51 -12.55
N LEU A 111 0.98 -7.03 -13.31
CA LEU A 111 2.26 -7.72 -13.47
C LEU A 111 3.00 -7.91 -12.13
N LEU A 112 3.01 -6.88 -11.27
CA LEU A 112 3.60 -6.96 -9.94
C LEU A 112 2.86 -7.97 -9.05
N TYR A 113 1.53 -8.00 -9.10
CA TYR A 113 0.72 -9.00 -8.39
C TYR A 113 1.04 -10.42 -8.87
N GLN A 114 1.07 -10.65 -10.18
CA GLN A 114 1.38 -11.97 -10.75
C GLN A 114 2.78 -12.46 -10.36
N ARG A 115 3.73 -11.53 -10.19
CA ARG A 115 5.12 -11.82 -9.80
C ARG A 115 5.37 -11.76 -8.28
N ALA A 116 4.33 -11.56 -7.47
CA ALA A 116 4.45 -11.40 -6.02
C ALA A 116 5.11 -12.61 -5.32
N GLY A 117 4.91 -13.83 -5.85
CA GLY A 117 5.46 -15.06 -5.29
C GLY A 117 6.99 -15.10 -5.17
N THR A 118 7.71 -14.30 -5.95
CA THR A 118 9.17 -14.19 -5.92
C THR A 118 9.65 -12.79 -5.52
N MET A 119 8.74 -11.89 -5.15
CA MET A 119 9.09 -10.55 -4.74
C MET A 119 9.73 -10.56 -3.35
N GLN A 120 10.79 -9.77 -3.16
CA GLN A 120 11.39 -9.59 -1.82
C GLN A 120 10.35 -9.02 -0.84
N PRO A 121 10.23 -9.54 0.40
CA PRO A 121 9.21 -9.09 1.36
C PRO A 121 9.21 -7.58 1.60
N LEU A 122 10.39 -6.95 1.69
CA LEU A 122 10.48 -5.50 1.86
C LEU A 122 9.92 -4.71 0.66
N CYS A 123 10.03 -5.25 -0.55
CA CYS A 123 9.42 -4.65 -1.73
C CYS A 123 7.90 -4.91 -1.75
N LEU A 124 7.45 -6.08 -1.28
CA LEU A 124 6.04 -6.39 -1.13
C LEU A 124 5.35 -5.43 -0.15
N ASP A 125 5.98 -5.12 0.99
CA ASP A 125 5.47 -4.13 1.95
C ASP A 125 5.31 -2.75 1.31
N ARG A 126 6.31 -2.30 0.53
CA ARG A 126 6.23 -1.02 -0.20
C ARG A 126 5.14 -1.04 -1.28
N PHE A 127 4.94 -2.19 -1.92
CA PHE A 127 3.88 -2.38 -2.90
C PHE A 127 2.50 -2.30 -2.23
N VAL A 128 2.32 -2.93 -1.07
CA VAL A 128 1.10 -2.82 -0.25
C VAL A 128 0.81 -1.37 0.12
N ASP A 129 1.78 -0.64 0.66
CA ASP A 129 1.61 0.75 1.07
C ASP A 129 1.30 1.67 -0.12
N TRP A 130 2.02 1.52 -1.24
CA TRP A 130 1.75 2.28 -2.45
C TRP A 130 0.37 1.99 -3.03
N PHE A 131 0.02 0.70 -3.18
CA PHE A 131 -1.20 0.30 -3.87
C PHE A 131 -2.44 0.67 -3.04
N SER A 132 -2.40 0.47 -1.73
CA SER A 132 -3.51 0.89 -0.85
C SER A 132 -3.70 2.42 -0.83
N PHE A 133 -2.61 3.19 -0.82
CA PHE A 133 -2.66 4.65 -0.99
C PHE A 133 -3.22 5.05 -2.37
N HIS A 134 -2.81 4.37 -3.44
CA HIS A 134 -3.33 4.61 -4.78
C HIS A 134 -4.84 4.38 -4.80
N LEU A 135 -5.32 3.24 -4.32
CA LEU A 135 -6.74 2.91 -4.24
C LEU A 135 -7.55 3.94 -3.45
N SER A 136 -7.04 4.45 -2.32
CA SER A 136 -7.76 5.45 -1.53
C SER A 136 -8.00 6.77 -2.28
N ASN A 137 -7.17 7.07 -3.29
CA ASN A 137 -7.32 8.27 -4.13
C ASN A 137 -8.23 8.06 -5.36
N PHE A 138 -8.62 6.81 -5.65
CA PHE A 138 -9.53 6.45 -6.76
C PHE A 138 -10.82 5.76 -6.28
N GLY A 139 -11.24 6.04 -5.04
CA GLY A 139 -12.49 5.52 -4.47
C GLY A 139 -12.47 4.02 -4.23
N PHE A 140 -11.29 3.43 -3.96
CA PHE A 140 -11.07 2.01 -3.70
C PHE A 140 -11.52 1.07 -4.83
N ARG A 141 -11.60 1.59 -6.06
CA ARG A 141 -12.02 0.84 -7.24
C ARG A 141 -10.86 0.02 -7.78
N TRP A 142 -11.06 -1.29 -7.82
CA TRP A 142 -10.17 -2.23 -8.47
C TRP A 142 -10.96 -3.43 -8.97
N SER A 143 -10.46 -4.11 -10.00
CA SER A 143 -11.02 -5.37 -10.49
C SER A 143 -10.60 -6.53 -9.58
N TRP A 144 -11.00 -6.49 -8.30
CA TRP A 144 -10.65 -7.50 -7.30
C TRP A 144 -10.91 -8.95 -7.74
N ASN A 145 -11.91 -9.17 -8.58
CA ASN A 145 -12.24 -10.49 -9.11
C ASN A 145 -11.15 -11.11 -10.01
N ASP A 146 -10.23 -10.30 -10.53
CA ASP A 146 -9.08 -10.77 -11.32
C ASP A 146 -8.06 -11.48 -10.41
N TRP A 147 -8.11 -11.22 -9.09
CA TRP A 147 -7.22 -11.76 -8.06
C TRP A 147 -7.87 -12.88 -7.23
N LYS A 148 -8.85 -13.60 -7.79
CA LYS A 148 -9.55 -14.68 -7.07
C LYS A 148 -8.66 -15.86 -6.72
N ASP A 149 -7.54 -16.04 -7.43
CA ASP A 149 -6.55 -17.09 -7.17
C ASP A 149 -6.03 -17.05 -5.73
N CYS A 150 -5.91 -15.85 -5.13
CA CYS A 150 -5.47 -15.73 -3.74
C CYS A 150 -6.49 -16.23 -2.69
N LEU A 151 -7.79 -16.35 -3.04
CA LEU A 151 -8.82 -16.79 -2.11
C LEU A 151 -8.58 -18.24 -1.68
N THR A 152 -8.20 -19.09 -2.64
CA THR A 152 -7.95 -20.52 -2.44
C THR A 152 -6.50 -20.86 -2.11
N ALA A 153 -5.60 -19.87 -2.17
CA ALA A 153 -4.19 -20.07 -1.86
C ALA A 153 -3.93 -20.30 -0.36
N ASP A 154 -2.76 -20.90 -0.06
CA ASP A 154 -2.30 -21.11 1.32
C ASP A 154 -2.11 -19.77 2.05
N ARG A 155 -2.22 -19.78 3.38
CA ARG A 155 -2.08 -18.60 4.25
C ARG A 155 -0.74 -17.86 4.07
N TRP A 156 0.29 -18.56 3.60
CA TRP A 156 1.64 -18.02 3.39
C TRP A 156 1.94 -17.63 1.94
N ASP A 157 0.98 -17.83 1.04
CA ASP A 157 1.13 -17.40 -0.35
C ASP A 157 1.24 -15.87 -0.43
N ALA A 158 2.24 -15.38 -1.19
CA ALA A 158 2.54 -13.96 -1.26
C ALA A 158 1.38 -13.13 -1.84
N LYS A 159 0.61 -13.67 -2.79
CA LYS A 159 -0.56 -12.97 -3.35
C LYS A 159 -1.69 -12.85 -2.34
N LYS A 160 -1.90 -13.91 -1.53
CA LYS A 160 -2.87 -13.89 -0.42
C LYS A 160 -2.48 -12.92 0.67
N ILE A 161 -1.20 -12.91 1.06
CA ILE A 161 -0.66 -11.94 2.00
C ILE A 161 -0.85 -10.54 1.44
N PHE A 162 -0.39 -10.27 0.22
CA PHE A 162 -0.52 -8.97 -0.44
C PHE A 162 -1.97 -8.46 -0.44
N ALA A 163 -2.92 -9.26 -0.94
CA ALA A 163 -4.32 -8.85 -0.99
C ALA A 163 -4.90 -8.55 0.41
N ARG A 164 -4.59 -9.39 1.41
CA ARG A 164 -5.03 -9.18 2.79
C ARG A 164 -4.45 -7.90 3.38
N GLU A 165 -3.14 -7.69 3.22
CA GLU A 165 -2.48 -6.49 3.76
C GLU A 165 -2.96 -5.22 3.06
N VAL A 166 -3.20 -5.24 1.74
CA VAL A 166 -3.82 -4.11 1.02
C VAL A 166 -5.21 -3.82 1.58
N ILE A 167 -6.06 -4.83 1.77
CA ILE A 167 -7.41 -4.65 2.32
C ILE A 167 -7.37 -4.05 3.73
N GLU A 168 -6.46 -4.54 4.59
CA GLU A 168 -6.26 -3.99 5.94
C GLU A 168 -5.74 -2.54 5.88
N ARG A 169 -4.84 -2.19 4.96
CA ARG A 169 -4.40 -0.80 4.77
C ARG A 169 -5.52 0.09 4.26
N CYS A 170 -6.31 -0.37 3.29
CA CYS A 170 -7.49 0.36 2.82
C CYS A 170 -8.46 0.60 3.97
N ARG A 171 -8.68 -0.37 4.87
CA ARG A 171 -9.49 -0.18 6.09
C ARG A 171 -8.98 0.95 6.96
N ARG A 172 -7.65 1.06 7.16
CA ARG A 172 -7.03 2.12 7.98
C ARG A 172 -7.10 3.49 7.33
N LEU A 173 -7.10 3.55 6.00
CA LEU A 173 -7.32 4.78 5.21
C LEU A 173 -8.82 5.10 5.04
N SER A 174 -9.69 4.34 5.69
CA SER A 174 -11.14 4.36 5.54
C SER A 174 -11.79 3.90 6.87
N TYR A 175 -12.92 3.20 6.80
CA TYR A 175 -13.63 2.59 7.91
C TYR A 175 -14.14 1.21 7.49
N TYR A 176 -14.46 0.38 8.49
CA TYR A 176 -14.82 -1.03 8.29
C TYR A 176 -16.00 -1.25 7.33
N GLY A 177 -17.05 -0.42 7.45
CA GLY A 177 -18.24 -0.52 6.59
C GLY A 177 -17.93 -0.36 5.11
N GLN A 178 -17.01 0.54 4.75
CA GLN A 178 -16.67 0.83 3.36
C GLN A 178 -16.02 -0.37 2.65
N LEU A 179 -15.31 -1.25 3.39
CA LEU A 179 -14.75 -2.47 2.81
C LEU A 179 -15.80 -3.34 2.13
N LYS A 180 -16.99 -3.44 2.73
CA LYS A 180 -18.11 -4.25 2.20
C LYS A 180 -18.74 -3.64 0.94
N GLU A 181 -18.51 -2.35 0.69
CA GLU A 181 -19.06 -1.65 -0.47
C GLU A 181 -18.19 -1.81 -1.71
N PHE A 182 -16.86 -1.70 -1.58
CA PHE A 182 -15.96 -1.78 -2.73
C PHE A 182 -15.42 -3.19 -3.00
N LEU A 183 -15.43 -4.10 -2.02
CA LEU A 183 -15.05 -5.48 -2.25
C LEU A 183 -16.22 -6.29 -2.82
N PRO A 184 -15.99 -7.12 -3.86
CA PRO A 184 -17.00 -8.04 -4.34
C PRO A 184 -17.30 -9.11 -3.28
N LYS A 185 -18.50 -9.71 -3.34
CA LYS A 185 -18.95 -10.74 -2.38
C LYS A 185 -17.99 -11.95 -2.28
N SER A 186 -17.28 -12.27 -3.35
CA SER A 186 -16.23 -13.30 -3.39
C SER A 186 -15.10 -13.05 -2.40
N PHE A 187 -14.81 -11.79 -2.08
CA PHE A 187 -13.76 -11.38 -1.14
C PHE A 187 -14.24 -11.22 0.30
N ALA A 188 -15.49 -11.56 0.62
CA ALA A 188 -15.98 -11.52 2.01
C ALA A 188 -15.08 -12.25 3.02
N PRO A 189 -14.46 -13.42 2.71
CA PRO A 189 -13.52 -14.09 3.62
C PRO A 189 -12.21 -13.33 3.89
N MET A 190 -11.87 -12.34 3.07
CA MET A 190 -10.66 -11.51 3.22
C MET A 190 -10.92 -10.26 4.07
N ILE A 191 -12.17 -9.96 4.41
CA ILE A 191 -12.51 -8.82 5.25
C ILE A 191 -12.05 -9.15 6.68
N PRO A 192 -11.22 -8.31 7.32
CA PRO A 192 -10.80 -8.52 8.70
C PRO A 192 -11.99 -8.51 9.66
N PRO A 193 -11.84 -8.96 10.91
CA PRO A 193 -12.86 -8.71 11.94
C PRO A 193 -13.08 -7.21 12.12
N PRO A 194 -14.28 -6.79 12.58
CA PRO A 194 -14.52 -5.40 12.92
C PRO A 194 -13.53 -4.95 14.01
N PRO A 195 -13.06 -3.68 13.97
CA PRO A 195 -12.08 -3.16 14.93
C PRO A 195 -12.74 -2.78 16.27
N ASP A 196 -13.56 -3.68 16.81
CA ASP A 196 -14.28 -3.46 18.06
C ASP A 196 -13.36 -3.73 19.25
N VAL A 197 -13.56 -2.98 20.34
CA VAL A 197 -12.83 -3.22 21.60
C VAL A 197 -13.41 -4.46 22.26
N ILE A 198 -12.57 -5.46 22.49
CA ILE A 198 -12.95 -6.67 23.23
C ILE A 198 -12.45 -6.51 24.66
N CYS A 199 -13.35 -6.11 25.57
CA CYS A 199 -13.05 -6.03 26.99
C CYS A 199 -13.24 -7.41 27.63
N LYS A 200 -12.14 -8.01 28.12
CA LYS A 200 -12.16 -9.33 28.76
C LYS A 200 -13.17 -9.41 29.91
N PHE A 201 -13.33 -8.31 30.64
CA PHE A 201 -14.13 -8.27 31.87
C PHE A 201 -15.58 -7.83 31.65
N ASP A 202 -16.05 -7.72 30.40
CA ASP A 202 -17.50 -7.55 30.15
C ASP A 202 -18.28 -8.84 30.48
N ASP A 203 -17.59 -9.98 30.49
CA ASP A 203 -18.12 -11.26 30.94
C ASP A 203 -18.16 -11.33 32.47
N GLU A 204 -19.37 -11.42 33.03
CA GLU A 204 -19.59 -11.53 34.49
C GLU A 204 -18.97 -12.80 35.09
N GLU A 205 -18.77 -13.85 34.28
CA GLU A 205 -18.15 -15.10 34.73
C GLU A 205 -16.61 -15.02 34.80
N GLN A 206 -15.99 -13.97 34.26
CA GLN A 206 -14.53 -13.83 34.31
C GLN A 206 -14.03 -13.45 35.71
N PRO A 207 -13.02 -14.17 36.25
CA PRO A 207 -12.32 -13.74 37.46
C PRO A 207 -11.78 -12.32 37.30
N GLY A 208 -12.13 -11.45 38.25
CA GLY A 208 -11.77 -10.03 38.23
C GLY A 208 -12.83 -9.10 37.61
N HIS A 209 -14.00 -9.60 37.18
CA HIS A 209 -15.11 -8.78 36.69
C HIS A 209 -15.50 -7.67 37.69
N GLU A 210 -15.73 -8.01 38.96
CA GLU A 210 -16.14 -7.04 39.98
C GLU A 210 -15.11 -5.93 40.20
N ALA A 211 -13.81 -6.29 40.22
CA ALA A 211 -12.72 -5.33 40.32
C ALA A 211 -12.67 -4.42 39.08
N ALA A 212 -12.80 -4.99 37.88
CA ALA A 212 -12.84 -4.23 36.63
C ALA A 212 -14.04 -3.26 36.58
N ALA A 213 -15.23 -3.70 37.02
CA ALA A 213 -16.42 -2.85 37.12
C ALA A 213 -16.20 -1.69 38.11
N LYS A 214 -15.55 -1.96 39.25
CA LYS A 214 -15.16 -0.93 40.22
C LYS A 214 -14.16 0.05 39.62
N PHE A 215 -13.11 -0.40 38.94
CA PHE A 215 -12.16 0.47 38.24
C PHE A 215 -12.82 1.32 37.17
N MET A 216 -13.73 0.74 36.38
CA MET A 216 -14.52 1.48 35.40
C MET A 216 -15.33 2.59 36.06
N SER A 217 -15.98 2.30 37.20
CA SER A 217 -16.72 3.32 37.96
C SER A 217 -15.80 4.45 38.46
N MET A 218 -14.60 4.12 38.92
CA MET A 218 -13.62 5.09 39.43
C MET A 218 -13.08 5.98 38.31
N ILE A 219 -12.78 5.39 37.14
CA ILE A 219 -12.36 6.11 35.94
C ILE A 219 -13.47 7.07 35.47
N MET A 220 -14.71 6.60 35.41
CA MET A 220 -15.87 7.43 35.04
C MET A 220 -16.11 8.57 36.05
N ALA A 221 -15.85 8.31 37.34
CA ALA A 221 -15.92 9.30 38.41
C ALA A 221 -14.70 10.24 38.48
N ARG A 222 -13.69 10.04 37.62
CA ARG A 222 -12.42 10.78 37.63
C ARG A 222 -11.69 10.73 38.98
N ALA A 223 -11.71 9.55 39.60
CA ALA A 223 -10.93 9.30 40.81
C ALA A 223 -9.45 9.60 40.58
N ASP A 224 -8.75 10.09 41.61
CA ASP A 224 -7.33 10.35 41.53
C ASP A 224 -6.50 9.05 41.54
N ASP A 225 -5.25 9.15 41.07
CA ASP A 225 -4.34 8.02 40.96
C ASP A 225 -4.16 7.29 42.29
N ASN A 226 -4.14 7.99 43.43
CA ASN A 226 -3.97 7.32 44.73
C ASN A 226 -5.20 6.51 45.12
N ALA A 227 -6.40 7.00 44.78
CA ALA A 227 -7.64 6.26 45.00
C ALA A 227 -7.66 4.96 44.17
N ILE A 228 -7.32 5.05 42.87
CA ILE A 228 -7.27 3.88 41.97
C ILE A 228 -6.20 2.89 42.45
N MET A 229 -5.01 3.37 42.76
CA MET A 229 -3.90 2.53 43.24
C MET A 229 -4.18 1.94 44.63
N GLY A 230 -4.98 2.61 45.46
CA GLY A 230 -5.43 2.08 46.75
C GLY A 230 -6.31 0.84 46.60
N GLU A 231 -7.12 0.78 45.55
CA GLU A 231 -7.99 -0.36 45.27
C GLU A 231 -7.23 -1.59 44.74
N MET A 232 -6.04 -1.39 44.18
CA MET A 232 -5.16 -2.48 43.73
C MET A 232 -4.36 -3.14 44.86
N ARG A 233 -4.53 -2.68 46.10
CA ARG A 233 -3.78 -3.20 47.26
C ARG A 233 -4.54 -4.33 47.95
N ASP A 234 -3.80 -5.35 48.37
CA ASP A 234 -4.29 -6.40 49.25
C ASP A 234 -4.56 -5.90 50.68
N GLU A 235 -5.11 -6.76 51.53
CA GLU A 235 -5.41 -6.43 52.94
C GLU A 235 -4.16 -6.00 53.74
N ASP A 236 -2.96 -6.36 53.28
CA ASP A 236 -1.66 -6.02 53.87
C ASP A 236 -1.04 -4.75 53.26
N GLY A 237 -1.75 -4.08 52.33
CA GLY A 237 -1.32 -2.85 51.66
C GLY A 237 -0.25 -3.05 50.59
N ARG A 238 -0.02 -4.30 50.14
CA ARG A 238 0.90 -4.66 49.07
C ARG A 238 0.13 -4.76 47.75
N TYR A 239 0.84 -4.58 46.64
CA TYR A 239 0.25 -4.86 45.33
C TYR A 239 0.26 -6.37 45.10
N ASP A 240 -0.86 -6.93 44.66
CA ASP A 240 -0.94 -8.31 44.19
C ASP A 240 0.07 -8.50 43.03
N PRO A 241 1.05 -9.43 43.13
CA PRO A 241 2.14 -9.58 42.16
C PRO A 241 1.71 -10.03 40.76
#